data_AF-A0A8S0ZR80-F1
#
_entry.id   AF-A0A8S0ZR80-F1
#
_cell.length_a   1.000
_cell.length_b   1.000
_cell.length_c   1.000
_cell.angle_alpha   90.00
_cell.angle_beta   90.00
_cell.angle_gamma   90.00
#
_symmetry.space_group_name_H-M   'P 1'
#
loop_
_entity.id
_entity.type
_entity.pdbx_description
1 polymer ?
#
loop_
_entity_poly.entity_id
_entity_poly.type
_entity_poly.pdbx_seq_one_letter_code
_entity_poly.pdbx_strand_id
1 'polypeptide(L)'
;MDTYNYKEVNIDEVQMRNNATWKPLMRQLFVFSGVASIYFVLGLSFGAPTVFIPQIRKESNFTNILTDDMASWLASVHGYSAIPWVLIIPIVSRC
;
A
#
# COMPACT_ATOMS: atom_id res chain seq x y z
N MET A 1 -5.44 -53.63 -29.57
CA MET A 1 -5.24 -52.29 -30.18
C MET A 1 -6.28 -51.40 -29.56
N ASP A 2 -5.89 -50.61 -28.56
CA ASP A 2 -6.81 -49.74 -27.84
C ASP A 2 -7.07 -48.48 -28.67
N THR A 3 -8.33 -48.25 -29.00
CA THR A 3 -8.77 -47.12 -29.82
C THR A 3 -8.82 -45.87 -28.94
N TYR A 4 -7.80 -45.01 -29.04
CA TYR A 4 -7.82 -43.72 -28.33
C TYR A 4 -8.89 -42.81 -28.94
N ASN A 5 -9.82 -42.36 -28.09
CA ASN A 5 -10.88 -41.42 -28.45
C ASN A 5 -10.36 -39.98 -28.23
N TYR A 6 -10.03 -39.30 -29.32
CA TYR A 6 -9.67 -37.89 -29.28
C TYR A 6 -10.95 -37.06 -29.19
N LYS A 7 -11.10 -36.29 -28.11
CA LYS A 7 -12.08 -35.22 -28.06
C LYS A 7 -11.60 -34.11 -28.98
N GLU A 8 -12.39 -33.77 -30.00
CA GLU A 8 -12.17 -32.59 -30.81
C GLU A 8 -12.25 -31.36 -29.89
N VAL A 9 -11.12 -30.70 -29.71
CA VAL A 9 -11.03 -29.47 -28.92
C VAL A 9 -11.57 -28.35 -29.80
N ASN A 10 -12.68 -27.74 -29.38
CA ASN A 10 -13.24 -26.58 -30.06
C ASN A 10 -12.27 -25.40 -29.94
N ILE A 11 -11.61 -25.07 -31.05
CA ILE A 11 -10.57 -24.03 -31.12
C ILE A 11 -11.16 -22.66 -30.77
N ASP A 12 -12.44 -22.42 -31.07
CA ASP A 12 -13.13 -21.16 -30.77
C ASP A 12 -13.34 -20.96 -29.25
N GLU A 13 -13.62 -22.04 -28.50
CA GLU A 13 -13.71 -21.98 -27.03
C GLU A 13 -12.34 -21.71 -26.40
N VAL A 14 -11.28 -22.32 -26.93
CA VAL A 14 -9.91 -22.09 -26.45
C VAL A 14 -9.49 -20.64 -26.71
N GLN A 15 -9.84 -20.10 -27.87
CA GLN A 15 -9.53 -18.73 -28.25
C GLN A 15 -10.34 -17.70 -27.44
N MET A 16 -11.63 -17.98 -27.16
CA MET A 16 -12.44 -17.17 -26.23
C MET A 16 -11.93 -17.22 -24.78
N ARG A 17 -11.49 -18.37 -24.28
CA ARG A 17 -10.88 -18.51 -22.94
C ARG A 17 -9.59 -17.69 -22.80
N ASN A 18 -8.80 -17.62 -23.87
CA ASN A 18 -7.57 -16.85 -23.94
C ASN A 18 -7.82 -15.33 -24.06
N ASN A 19 -8.95 -14.93 -24.67
CA ASN A 19 -9.38 -13.54 -24.72
C ASN A 19 -10.08 -13.07 -23.42
N ALA A 20 -10.63 -13.99 -22.62
CA ALA A 20 -11.36 -13.70 -21.38
C ALA A 20 -10.48 -13.65 -20.10
N THR A 21 -9.15 -13.64 -20.22
CA THR A 21 -8.24 -13.81 -19.07
C THR A 21 -7.83 -12.51 -18.38
N TRP A 22 -8.60 -11.43 -18.53
CA TRP A 22 -8.39 -10.18 -17.76
C TRP A 22 -8.85 -10.30 -16.31
N LYS A 23 -9.75 -11.23 -16.02
CA LYS A 23 -10.29 -11.46 -14.66
C LYS A 23 -9.21 -11.70 -13.60
N PRO A 24 -8.19 -12.58 -13.82
CA PRO A 24 -7.09 -12.73 -12.87
C PRO A 24 -6.23 -11.47 -12.73
N LEU A 25 -5.95 -10.74 -13.82
CA LEU A 25 -5.18 -9.49 -13.77
C LEU A 25 -5.90 -8.41 -12.96
N MET A 26 -7.21 -8.23 -13.17
CA MET A 26 -8.02 -7.28 -12.40
C MET A 26 -8.09 -7.67 -10.92
N ARG A 27 -8.16 -8.97 -10.60
CA ARG A 27 -8.10 -9.45 -9.23
C ARG A 27 -6.75 -9.14 -8.58
N GLN A 28 -5.65 -9.32 -9.31
CA GLN A 28 -4.30 -9.00 -8.83
C GLN A 28 -4.11 -7.49 -8.64
N LEU A 29 -4.57 -6.67 -9.58
CA LEU A 29 -4.55 -5.21 -9.48
C LEU A 29 -5.32 -4.70 -8.27
N PHE A 30 -6.47 -5.30 -7.96
CA PHE A 30 -7.27 -4.95 -6.78
C PHE A 30 -6.55 -5.29 -5.46
N VAL A 31 -5.94 -6.47 -5.36
CA VAL A 31 -5.16 -6.83 -4.16
C VAL A 31 -3.91 -5.94 -4.03
N PHE A 32 -3.23 -5.69 -5.15
CA PHE A 32 -2.05 -4.84 -5.19
C PHE A 32 -2.37 -3.38 -4.84
N SER A 33 -3.50 -2.83 -5.31
CA SER A 33 -3.88 -1.44 -5.01
C SER A 33 -4.12 -1.23 -3.51
N GLY A 34 -4.68 -2.22 -2.82
CA GLY A 34 -4.80 -2.20 -1.36
C GLY A 34 -3.44 -2.03 -0.68
N VAL A 35 -2.47 -2.88 -1.03
CA VAL A 35 -1.11 -2.81 -0.48
C VAL A 35 -0.40 -1.51 -0.88
N ALA A 36 -0.51 -1.09 -2.14
CA ALA A 36 0.11 0.12 -2.66
C ALA A 36 -0.44 1.39 -1.99
N SER A 37 -1.74 1.45 -1.71
CA SER A 37 -2.37 2.59 -1.03
C SER A 37 -1.81 2.82 0.37
N ILE A 38 -1.50 1.75 1.11
CA ILE A 38 -0.87 1.86 2.44
C ILE A 38 0.50 2.51 2.31
N TYR A 39 1.35 2.02 1.40
CA TYR A 39 2.68 2.60 1.17
C TYR A 39 2.61 4.02 0.63
N PHE A 40 1.60 4.32 -0.19
CA PHE A 40 1.36 5.66 -0.71
C PHE A 40 1.02 6.65 0.42
N VAL A 41 0.07 6.29 1.30
CA VAL A 41 -0.29 7.12 2.46
C VAL A 41 0.90 7.29 3.40
N LEU A 42 1.64 6.22 3.68
CA LEU A 42 2.87 6.30 4.49
C LEU A 42 3.88 7.28 3.87
N GLY A 43 4.13 7.18 2.57
CA GLY A 43 5.00 8.11 1.86
C GLY A 43 4.56 9.57 1.99
N LEU A 44 3.25 9.83 1.86
CA LEU A 44 2.69 11.18 2.09
C LEU A 44 2.89 11.64 3.54
N SER A 45 2.66 10.76 4.51
CA SER A 45 2.79 11.09 5.94
C SER A 45 4.24 11.35 6.36
N PHE A 46 5.22 10.61 5.82
CA PHE A 46 6.64 10.89 6.05
C PHE A 46 7.14 12.14 5.30
N GLY A 47 6.58 12.43 4.13
CA GLY A 47 6.93 13.63 3.36
C GLY A 47 6.33 14.92 3.94
N ALA A 48 5.13 14.86 4.52
CA ALA A 48 4.40 16.03 5.00
C ALA A 48 5.19 16.95 5.97
N PRO A 49 5.90 16.42 7.00
CA PRO A 49 6.72 17.25 7.88
C PRO A 49 7.79 18.07 7.16
N THR A 50 8.34 17.58 6.05
CA THR A 50 9.40 18.27 5.28
C THR A 50 8.92 19.59 4.67
N VAL A 51 7.61 19.73 4.45
CA VAL A 51 6.99 20.95 3.93
C VAL A 51 6.34 21.75 5.05
N PHE A 52 5.62 21.11 5.97
CA PHE A 52 4.90 21.81 7.04
C PHE A 52 5.84 22.48 8.04
N ILE A 53 6.94 21.84 8.45
CA ILE A 53 7.89 22.41 9.42
C ILE A 53 8.48 23.76 8.93
N PRO A 54 9.05 23.86 7.72
CA PRO A 54 9.56 25.14 7.22
C PRO A 54 8.45 26.16 6.95
N GLN A 55 7.26 25.73 6.52
CA GLN A 55 6.11 26.64 6.33
C GLN A 55 5.67 27.28 7.65
N ILE A 56 5.48 26.49 8.70
CA ILE A 56 5.11 26.98 10.03
C ILE A 56 6.16 27.96 10.54
N ARG A 57 7.45 27.62 10.44
CA ARG A 57 8.57 28.49 10.85
C ARG A 57 8.60 29.80 10.08
N LYS A 58 8.23 29.77 8.79
CA LYS A 58 8.19 30.95 7.92
C LYS A 58 6.99 31.85 8.21
N GLU A 59 5.83 31.28 8.49
CA GLU A 59 4.60 32.02 8.75
C GLU A 59 4.53 32.55 10.19
N SER A 60 5.23 31.90 11.12
CA SER A 60 5.40 32.41 12.46
C SER A 60 6.41 33.57 12.48
N ASN A 61 5.97 34.77 12.85
CA ASN A 61 6.86 35.91 13.14
C ASN A 61 7.79 35.69 14.35
N PHE A 62 7.67 34.55 15.04
CA PHE A 62 8.49 34.17 16.18
C PHE A 62 9.45 33.05 15.78
N THR A 63 10.75 33.29 15.92
CA THR A 63 11.83 32.33 15.63
C THR A 63 11.82 31.08 16.51
N ASN A 64 11.03 31.05 17.58
CA ASN A 64 11.06 29.98 18.60
C ASN A 64 9.73 29.23 18.78
N ILE A 65 8.77 29.35 17.85
CA ILE A 65 7.47 28.63 17.96
C ILE A 65 7.64 27.11 17.81
N LEU A 66 8.60 26.68 16.99
CA LEU A 66 8.87 25.27 16.74
C LEU A 66 10.36 24.97 16.93
N THR A 67 10.73 24.58 18.14
CA THR A 67 12.10 24.16 18.47
C THR A 67 12.50 22.94 17.63
N ASP A 68 13.80 22.72 17.46
CA ASP A 68 14.30 21.56 16.72
C ASP A 68 13.88 20.25 17.37
N ASP A 69 13.79 20.19 18.70
CA ASP A 69 13.28 19.04 19.42
C ASP A 69 11.82 18.76 19.02
N MET A 70 10.93 19.76 19.04
CA MET A 70 9.52 19.59 18.64
C MET A 70 9.39 19.14 17.18
N ALA A 71 10.20 19.70 16.28
CA ALA A 71 10.26 19.29 14.88
C ALA A 71 10.68 17.82 14.73
N SER A 72 11.66 17.37 15.53
CA SER A 72 12.12 15.97 15.51
C SER A 72 11.03 15.00 16.02
N TRP A 73 10.27 15.38 17.05
CA TRP A 73 9.13 14.60 17.55
C TRP A 73 8.02 14.50 16.50
N LEU A 74 7.69 15.61 15.82
CA LEU A 74 6.71 15.64 14.73
C LEU A 74 7.10 14.75 13.56
N ALA A 75 8.37 14.76 13.17
CA ALA A 75 8.87 13.90 12.09
C ALA A 75 8.90 12.41 12.48
N SER A 76 9.11 12.09 13.76
CA SER A 76 9.29 10.71 14.25
C SER A 76 8.02 10.04 14.77
N VAL A 77 6.94 10.80 15.05
CA VAL A 77 5.69 10.27 15.64
C VAL A 77 5.09 9.12 14.82
N HIS A 78 5.19 9.19 13.48
CA HIS A 78 4.67 8.16 12.58
C HIS A 78 5.49 6.85 12.65
N GLY A 79 6.78 6.94 12.94
CA GLY A 79 7.64 5.77 13.17
C GLY A 79 7.36 5.14 14.54
N TYR A 80 7.24 5.96 15.59
CA TYR A 80 6.96 5.46 16.94
C TYR A 80 5.56 4.85 17.08
N SER A 81 4.56 5.34 16.35
CA SER A 81 3.20 4.78 16.36
C SER A 81 3.12 3.35 15.81
N ALA A 82 4.13 2.91 15.04
CA ALA A 82 4.19 1.54 14.53
C ALA A 82 4.55 0.52 15.62
N ILE A 83 5.22 0.93 16.71
CA ILE A 83 5.75 0.03 17.75
C ILE A 83 4.63 -0.79 18.42
N PRO A 84 3.52 -0.19 18.90
CA PRO A 84 2.41 -0.97 19.47
C PRO A 84 1.80 -1.96 18.46
N TRP A 85 1.78 -1.61 17.17
CA TRP A 85 1.18 -2.44 16.12
C TRP A 85 1.95 -3.74 15.87
N VAL A 86 3.25 -3.79 16.17
CA VAL A 86 4.05 -5.01 16.11
C VAL A 86 3.50 -6.10 17.04
N LEU A 87 2.89 -5.71 18.17
CA LEU A 87 2.28 -6.66 19.12
C LEU A 87 0.80 -6.92 18.82
N ILE A 88 0.06 -5.87 18.46
CA ILE A 88 -1.40 -5.94 18.27
C ILE A 88 -1.77 -6.75 17.03
N ILE A 89 -1.06 -6.57 15.91
CA ILE A 89 -1.36 -7.29 14.66
C ILE A 89 -1.27 -8.81 14.84
N PRO A 90 -0.18 -9.39 15.40
CA PRO A 90 -0.11 -10.82 15.66
C PRO A 90 -1.22 -11.35 16.58
N ILE A 91 -1.58 -10.59 17.63
CA ILE A 91 -2.63 -11.01 18.57
C ILE A 91 -3.98 -11.06 17.87
N VAL A 92 -4.36 -9.98 17.18
CA VAL A 92 -5.65 -9.90 16.47
C VAL A 92 -5.72 -10.89 15.31
N SER A 93 -4.62 -11.14 14.60
CA SER A 93 -4.59 -12.11 13.49
C SER A 93 -4.74 -13.58 13.92
N ARG A 94 -4.62 -13.86 15.23
CA ARG A 94 -4.79 -15.19 15.81
C ARG A 94 -6.19 -15.40 16.42
N CYS A 95 -7.02 -14.37 16.48
CA CYS A 95 -8.44 -14.45 16.84
C CYS A 95 -9.28 -14.74 15.59
#